data_AF-A0A8F4JB01-F1
#
_entry.id   AF-A0A8F4JB01-F1
#
_cell.length_a   1.000
_cell.length_b   1.000
_cell.length_c   1.000
_cell.angle_alpha   90.00
_cell.angle_beta   90.00
_cell.angle_gamma   90.00
#
_symmetry.space_group_name_H-M   'P 1'
#
loop_
_entity.id
_entity.type
_entity.pdbx_description
1 polymer ?
#
loop_
_entity_poly.entity_id
_entity_poly.type
_entity_poly.pdbx_seq_one_letter_code
_entity_poly.pdbx_strand_id
1 'polypeptide(L)'
;MDVADDLLALIGNTPMVRLDRSARNVDCHVVAKLELYNPGFSSKDRPALAMITAAEADGRLQPGGTIVEPTSGNTGVGLAIVAARRGYSCIFVCPDKVAPDKIAQLRAYGAEVIVCPTSVEPEHPDSYYSVSARLARDVPGAWKPDQYHNPDNPQAQYDTTGPEIWRQTAGRITHFVCGVGTGGTISGIGRYLKEQDPAIQVIGADPDGSVYSGGSGRPYLVEGIGEDFWPSTYDPSVVDQVIAVSDAESFATARRVTREEGLLIGGSGGTAVAAALRVAEGLPADAVVVVHIPDSGRGYLSKLYDDGWMADHGFLRATGPTVGDLVRERDPGLPSLVHTHPDETVRVAIEILREYGVSQMPVVKHEPPVVLAEVVGSVDERFLLGAAVADPGVLDQPVGSVMGAPLPTVGIGESLASVAARLETAPAALVLDGGHPVAVVSRADLLGALASARGTRS
;
A
#
# COMPACT_ATOMS: atom_id res chain seq x y z
N MET A 1 22.46 -36.48 2.19
CA MET A 1 22.81 -35.10 2.59
C MET A 1 21.52 -34.34 2.74
N ASP A 2 21.41 -33.40 3.67
CA ASP A 2 20.23 -32.53 3.80
C ASP A 2 20.40 -31.31 2.89
N VAL A 3 20.16 -31.51 1.59
CA VAL A 3 20.37 -30.52 0.52
C VAL A 3 19.17 -30.59 -0.42
N ALA A 4 18.53 -29.45 -0.68
CA ALA A 4 17.42 -29.38 -1.63
C ALA A 4 17.92 -29.53 -3.09
N ASP A 5 17.21 -30.32 -3.88
CA ASP A 5 17.54 -30.54 -5.30
C ASP A 5 17.21 -29.33 -6.19
N ASP A 6 16.31 -28.46 -5.73
CA ASP A 6 15.87 -27.26 -6.44
C ASP A 6 15.50 -26.13 -5.46
N LEU A 7 15.68 -24.88 -5.88
CA LEU A 7 15.27 -23.69 -5.13
C LEU A 7 13.76 -23.71 -4.84
N LEU A 8 12.95 -24.20 -5.78
CA LEU A 8 11.49 -24.25 -5.63
C LEU A 8 11.05 -25.21 -4.51
N ALA A 9 11.87 -26.21 -4.16
CA ALA A 9 11.62 -27.10 -3.02
C ALA A 9 11.82 -26.40 -1.66
N LEU A 10 12.44 -25.21 -1.66
CA LEU A 10 12.59 -24.36 -0.48
C LEU A 10 11.43 -23.36 -0.32
N ILE A 11 10.45 -23.35 -1.24
CA ILE A 11 9.21 -22.59 -1.07
C ILE A 11 8.35 -23.34 -0.04
N GLY A 12 7.94 -22.63 1.00
CA GLY A 12 7.14 -23.14 2.10
C GLY A 12 7.96 -23.65 3.28
N ASN A 13 7.31 -24.43 4.16
CA ASN A 13 7.88 -24.88 5.44
C ASN A 13 8.48 -23.74 6.28
N THR A 14 7.88 -22.56 6.19
CA THR A 14 8.40 -21.34 6.82
C THR A 14 8.30 -21.44 8.35
N PRO A 15 9.25 -20.83 9.09
CA PRO A 15 9.26 -20.92 10.53
C PRO A 15 8.12 -20.15 11.19
N MET A 16 7.82 -20.52 12.42
CA MET A 16 6.96 -19.75 13.32
C MET A 16 7.78 -19.28 14.53
N VAL A 17 7.54 -18.04 14.98
CA VAL A 17 8.22 -17.47 16.15
C VAL A 17 7.22 -16.74 17.03
N ARG A 18 7.41 -16.79 18.35
CA ARG A 18 6.58 -16.04 19.31
C ARG A 18 6.93 -14.55 19.26
N LEU A 19 5.92 -13.70 19.44
CA LEU A 19 6.08 -12.25 19.55
C LEU A 19 6.12 -11.80 21.02
N ASP A 20 7.16 -12.19 21.76
CA ASP A 20 7.18 -12.04 23.23
C ASP A 20 7.29 -10.58 23.69
N ARG A 21 7.94 -9.67 22.93
CA ARG A 21 8.16 -8.29 23.36
C ARG A 21 7.06 -7.34 22.91
N SER A 22 6.59 -7.52 21.68
CA SER A 22 5.53 -6.73 21.07
C SER A 22 4.14 -7.14 21.56
N ALA A 23 3.96 -8.40 21.97
CA ALA A 23 2.74 -8.89 22.62
C ALA A 23 2.85 -9.01 24.16
N ARG A 24 3.84 -8.36 24.80
CA ARG A 24 4.07 -8.46 26.27
C ARG A 24 2.90 -8.06 27.18
N ASN A 25 1.89 -7.38 26.64
CA ASN A 25 0.73 -6.86 27.38
C ASN A 25 -0.52 -7.73 27.23
N VAL A 26 -0.42 -8.88 26.55
CA VAL A 26 -1.52 -9.85 26.43
C VAL A 26 -1.12 -11.17 27.10
N ASP A 27 -2.09 -11.87 27.67
CA ASP A 27 -1.85 -13.10 28.43
C ASP A 27 -1.67 -14.33 27.53
N CYS A 28 -2.27 -14.32 26.33
CA CYS A 28 -2.25 -15.44 25.39
C CYS A 28 -0.96 -15.52 24.56
N HIS A 29 -0.81 -16.60 23.80
CA HIS A 29 0.32 -16.78 22.88
C HIS A 29 0.06 -16.11 21.53
N VAL A 30 0.83 -15.08 21.19
CA VAL A 30 0.86 -14.51 19.84
C VAL A 30 2.08 -15.03 19.09
N VAL A 31 1.86 -15.68 17.95
CA VAL A 31 2.90 -16.38 17.18
C VAL A 31 2.85 -15.95 15.71
N ALA A 32 3.98 -15.52 15.17
CA ALA A 32 4.11 -15.07 13.79
C ALA A 32 4.52 -16.22 12.86
N LYS A 33 3.76 -16.45 11.78
CA LYS A 33 4.10 -17.32 10.65
C LYS A 33 4.88 -16.50 9.62
N LEU A 34 6.17 -16.80 9.45
CA LEU A 34 7.14 -15.92 8.80
C LEU A 34 7.33 -16.24 7.31
N GLU A 35 6.37 -15.83 6.47
CA GLU A 35 6.45 -16.05 5.02
C GLU A 35 7.55 -15.24 4.31
N LEU A 36 8.16 -14.29 5.02
CA LEU A 36 9.36 -13.57 4.59
C LEU A 36 10.62 -14.45 4.40
N TYR A 37 10.56 -15.73 4.79
CA TYR A 37 11.65 -16.70 4.61
C TYR A 37 11.49 -17.62 3.39
N ASN A 38 10.44 -17.45 2.58
CA ASN A 38 10.45 -18.03 1.24
C ASN A 38 11.59 -17.43 0.39
N PRO A 39 12.08 -18.11 -0.66
CA PRO A 39 13.19 -17.64 -1.51
C PRO A 39 13.02 -16.21 -2.08
N GLY A 40 11.80 -15.84 -2.44
CA GLY A 40 11.40 -14.52 -2.93
C GLY A 40 11.06 -13.53 -1.82
N PHE A 41 11.26 -13.91 -0.55
CA PHE A 41 11.00 -13.12 0.66
C PHE A 41 9.53 -12.74 0.87
N SER A 42 8.59 -13.54 0.35
CA SER A 42 7.16 -13.31 0.52
C SER A 42 6.31 -14.58 0.44
N SER A 43 5.06 -14.49 0.92
CA SER A 43 4.07 -15.57 0.82
C SER A 43 3.60 -15.86 -0.60
N LYS A 44 3.90 -14.98 -1.56
CA LYS A 44 3.42 -15.07 -2.95
C LYS A 44 4.20 -16.08 -3.79
N ASP A 45 5.32 -16.58 -3.30
CA ASP A 45 6.07 -17.69 -3.89
C ASP A 45 5.21 -18.96 -3.99
N ARG A 46 4.39 -19.23 -2.96
CA ARG A 46 3.52 -20.41 -2.89
C ARG A 46 2.46 -20.42 -4.01
N PRO A 47 1.59 -19.40 -4.15
CA PRO A 47 0.61 -19.39 -5.24
C PRO A 47 1.28 -19.27 -6.60
N ALA A 48 2.41 -18.58 -6.73
CA ALA A 48 3.14 -18.55 -8.00
C ALA A 48 3.57 -19.95 -8.46
N LEU A 49 4.16 -20.74 -7.57
CA LEU A 49 4.52 -22.13 -7.86
C LEU A 49 3.28 -22.98 -8.20
N ALA A 50 2.22 -22.89 -7.39
CA ALA A 50 1.01 -23.69 -7.59
C ALA A 50 0.30 -23.37 -8.92
N MET A 51 0.10 -22.09 -9.24
CA MET A 51 -0.55 -21.66 -10.49
C MET A 51 0.25 -22.12 -11.72
N ILE A 52 1.59 -22.02 -11.68
CA ILE A 52 2.45 -22.49 -12.78
C ILE A 52 2.40 -24.01 -12.90
N THR A 53 2.53 -24.75 -11.79
CA THR A 53 2.45 -26.22 -11.80
C THR A 53 1.11 -26.73 -12.33
N ALA A 54 0.00 -26.07 -11.97
CA ALA A 54 -1.32 -26.41 -12.49
C ALA A 54 -1.41 -26.13 -14.01
N ALA A 55 -0.93 -24.97 -14.46
CA ALA A 55 -0.91 -24.60 -15.88
C ALA A 55 0.01 -25.50 -16.73
N GLU A 56 1.11 -26.00 -16.16
CA GLU A 56 1.96 -27.03 -16.79
C GLU A 56 1.21 -28.35 -16.93
N ALA A 57 0.51 -28.77 -15.87
CA ALA A 57 -0.17 -30.07 -15.83
C ALA A 57 -1.38 -30.14 -16.78
N ASP A 58 -2.12 -29.04 -16.95
CA ASP A 58 -3.27 -28.96 -17.85
C ASP A 58 -2.93 -28.46 -19.27
N GLY A 59 -1.67 -28.08 -19.50
CA GLY A 59 -1.14 -27.68 -20.80
C GLY A 59 -1.43 -26.22 -21.20
N ARG A 60 -1.97 -25.39 -20.30
CA ARG A 60 -2.13 -23.94 -20.52
C ARG A 60 -0.80 -23.22 -20.64
N LEU A 61 0.25 -23.70 -19.97
CA LEU A 61 1.62 -23.20 -20.07
C LEU A 61 2.53 -24.29 -20.64
N GLN A 62 3.02 -24.09 -21.86
CA GLN A 62 3.89 -25.03 -22.57
C GLN A 62 5.37 -24.69 -22.34
N PRO A 63 6.30 -25.66 -22.47
CA PRO A 63 7.74 -25.41 -22.36
C PRO A 63 8.21 -24.23 -23.22
N GLY A 64 8.95 -23.29 -22.62
CA GLY A 64 9.39 -22.05 -23.28
C GLY A 64 8.31 -20.99 -23.47
N GLY A 65 7.11 -21.18 -22.90
CA GLY A 65 6.02 -20.21 -22.90
C GLY A 65 6.33 -18.93 -22.13
N THR A 66 5.38 -17.99 -22.16
CA THR A 66 5.53 -16.66 -21.55
C THR A 66 4.47 -16.42 -20.50
N ILE A 67 4.88 -15.96 -19.32
CA ILE A 67 3.96 -15.57 -18.25
C ILE A 67 3.71 -14.06 -18.38
N VAL A 68 2.44 -13.68 -18.46
CA VAL A 68 2.03 -12.27 -18.57
C VAL A 68 1.13 -11.93 -17.39
N GLU A 69 1.53 -11.01 -16.51
CA GLU A 69 0.74 -10.66 -15.32
C GLU A 69 0.77 -9.13 -15.05
N PRO A 70 -0.36 -8.49 -14.71
CA PRO A 70 -0.37 -7.11 -14.25
C PRO A 70 0.09 -7.06 -12.79
N THR A 71 1.41 -6.91 -12.58
CA THR A 71 2.00 -6.92 -11.24
C THR A 71 3.32 -6.18 -11.17
N SER A 72 3.57 -5.55 -10.04
CA SER A 72 4.89 -5.00 -9.64
C SER A 72 5.33 -5.49 -8.26
N GLY A 73 4.53 -6.36 -7.65
CA GLY A 73 4.69 -6.75 -6.26
C GLY A 73 5.27 -8.15 -6.09
N ASN A 74 5.04 -8.69 -4.90
CA ASN A 74 5.51 -9.99 -4.46
C ASN A 74 5.11 -11.15 -5.39
N THR A 75 3.90 -11.12 -5.98
CA THR A 75 3.48 -12.15 -6.97
C THR A 75 4.36 -12.13 -8.22
N GLY A 76 4.77 -10.97 -8.71
CA GLY A 76 5.69 -10.87 -9.85
C GLY A 76 7.06 -11.50 -9.53
N VAL A 77 7.56 -11.27 -8.31
CA VAL A 77 8.83 -11.88 -7.85
C VAL A 77 8.70 -13.41 -7.79
N GLY A 78 7.63 -13.92 -7.17
CA GLY A 78 7.38 -15.37 -7.11
C GLY A 78 7.28 -16.01 -8.50
N LEU A 79 6.53 -15.39 -9.41
CA LEU A 79 6.40 -15.87 -10.80
C LEU A 79 7.74 -15.85 -11.53
N ALA A 80 8.54 -14.78 -11.37
CA ALA A 80 9.84 -14.66 -12.01
C ALA A 80 10.84 -15.71 -11.51
N ILE A 81 10.84 -16.02 -10.21
CA ILE A 81 11.69 -17.08 -9.63
C ILE A 81 11.34 -18.44 -10.22
N VAL A 82 10.04 -18.79 -10.26
CA VAL A 82 9.59 -20.06 -10.83
C VAL A 82 9.89 -20.12 -12.32
N ALA A 83 9.63 -19.03 -13.07
CA ALA A 83 9.93 -18.93 -14.49
C ALA A 83 11.42 -19.13 -14.80
N ALA A 84 12.31 -18.47 -14.05
CA ALA A 84 13.74 -18.61 -14.22
C ALA A 84 14.24 -20.05 -13.99
N ARG A 85 13.61 -20.79 -13.07
CA ARG A 85 13.93 -22.21 -12.82
C ARG A 85 13.35 -23.17 -13.84
N ARG A 86 12.19 -22.83 -14.43
CA ARG A 86 11.44 -23.67 -15.38
C ARG A 86 11.69 -23.33 -16.85
N GLY A 87 12.38 -22.23 -17.13
CA GLY A 87 12.71 -21.80 -18.50
C GLY A 87 11.57 -21.05 -19.19
N TYR A 88 10.77 -20.29 -18.45
CA TYR A 88 9.73 -19.41 -19.01
C TYR A 88 10.21 -17.96 -19.11
N SER A 89 9.65 -17.23 -20.08
CA SER A 89 9.79 -15.78 -20.14
C SER A 89 8.73 -15.12 -19.25
N CYS A 90 9.01 -13.92 -18.73
CA CYS A 90 8.05 -13.12 -17.98
C CYS A 90 7.90 -11.74 -18.61
N ILE A 91 6.64 -11.30 -18.79
CA ILE A 91 6.30 -9.94 -19.15
C ILE A 91 5.33 -9.40 -18.09
N PHE A 92 5.80 -8.46 -17.29
CA PHE A 92 4.98 -7.82 -16.27
C PHE A 92 4.58 -6.42 -16.69
N VAL A 93 3.34 -6.06 -16.38
CA VAL A 93 2.78 -4.74 -16.69
C VAL A 93 2.46 -4.04 -15.39
N CYS A 94 2.94 -2.82 -15.21
CA CYS A 94 2.71 -2.06 -13.99
C CYS A 94 2.51 -0.55 -14.27
N PRO A 95 1.81 0.17 -13.38
CA PRO A 95 1.68 1.62 -13.53
C PRO A 95 2.99 2.36 -13.17
N ASP A 96 3.16 3.57 -13.71
CA ASP A 96 4.33 4.44 -13.51
C ASP A 96 4.54 4.97 -12.08
N LYS A 97 3.53 4.84 -11.20
CA LYS A 97 3.66 5.14 -9.76
C LYS A 97 4.43 4.09 -8.96
N VAL A 98 4.76 2.94 -9.56
CA VAL A 98 5.50 1.87 -8.89
C VAL A 98 6.93 2.30 -8.61
N ALA A 99 7.44 1.98 -7.41
CA ALA A 99 8.80 2.32 -7.01
C ALA A 99 9.84 1.72 -7.98
N PRO A 100 10.85 2.49 -8.44
CA PRO A 100 11.87 2.02 -9.37
C PRO A 100 12.59 0.74 -8.92
N ASP A 101 12.81 0.57 -7.61
CA ASP A 101 13.49 -0.59 -7.05
C ASP A 101 12.71 -1.90 -7.30
N LYS A 102 11.37 -1.85 -7.33
CA LYS A 102 10.53 -3.02 -7.64
C LYS A 102 10.64 -3.41 -9.10
N ILE A 103 10.66 -2.43 -10.00
CA ILE A 103 10.88 -2.65 -11.43
C ILE A 103 12.28 -3.23 -11.67
N ALA A 104 13.29 -2.67 -11.00
CA ALA A 104 14.67 -3.13 -11.07
C ALA A 104 14.82 -4.58 -10.57
N GLN A 105 14.13 -4.94 -9.48
CA GLN A 105 14.12 -6.30 -8.95
C GLN A 105 13.55 -7.32 -9.95
N LEU A 106 12.40 -7.02 -10.57
CA LEU A 106 11.80 -7.92 -11.56
C LEU A 106 12.70 -8.07 -12.80
N ARG A 107 13.29 -6.98 -13.28
CA ARG A 107 14.27 -7.01 -14.38
C ARG A 107 15.52 -7.81 -14.02
N ALA A 108 15.97 -7.78 -12.77
CA ALA A 108 17.11 -8.58 -12.32
C ALA A 108 16.84 -10.09 -12.36
N TYR A 109 15.57 -10.51 -12.22
CA TYR A 109 15.14 -11.89 -12.47
C TYR A 109 14.93 -12.22 -13.96
N GLY A 110 15.20 -11.28 -14.87
CA GLY A 110 15.08 -11.49 -16.31
C GLY A 110 13.68 -11.22 -16.88
N ALA A 111 12.77 -10.62 -16.10
CA ALA A 111 11.46 -10.24 -16.60
C ALA A 111 11.53 -8.95 -17.46
N GLU A 112 10.76 -8.92 -18.54
CA GLU A 112 10.40 -7.67 -19.20
C GLU A 112 9.37 -6.95 -18.34
N VAL A 113 9.55 -5.63 -18.14
CA VAL A 113 8.62 -4.82 -17.35
C VAL A 113 8.18 -3.62 -18.17
N ILE A 114 6.90 -3.63 -18.54
CA ILE A 114 6.22 -2.56 -19.29
C ILE A 114 5.55 -1.63 -18.29
N VAL A 115 5.92 -0.35 -18.36
CA VAL A 115 5.38 0.70 -17.50
C VAL A 115 4.29 1.45 -18.24
N CYS A 116 3.10 1.50 -17.66
CA CYS A 116 1.91 2.15 -18.21
C CYS A 116 1.57 3.43 -17.45
N PRO A 117 0.96 4.45 -18.08
CA PRO A 117 0.55 5.67 -17.40
C PRO A 117 -0.48 5.38 -16.29
N THR A 118 -0.33 5.98 -15.11
CA THR A 118 -1.38 5.93 -14.06
C THR A 118 -2.55 6.85 -14.37
N SER A 119 -2.34 7.87 -15.21
CA SER A 119 -3.29 8.96 -15.45
C SER A 119 -4.44 8.63 -16.41
N VAL A 120 -4.65 7.36 -16.76
CA VAL A 120 -5.67 6.92 -17.71
C VAL A 120 -6.67 5.97 -17.05
N GLU A 121 -7.92 5.99 -17.53
CA GLU A 121 -8.99 5.12 -17.03
C GLU A 121 -8.69 3.63 -17.28
N PRO A 122 -9.24 2.69 -16.47
CA PRO A 122 -9.00 1.26 -16.62
C PRO A 122 -9.28 0.70 -18.02
N GLU A 123 -10.28 1.21 -18.74
CA GLU A 123 -10.64 0.78 -20.09
C GLU A 123 -9.75 1.39 -21.19
N HIS A 124 -8.92 2.38 -20.86
CA HIS A 124 -8.03 3.03 -21.81
C HIS A 124 -7.04 2.00 -22.41
N PRO A 125 -6.71 2.06 -23.72
CA PRO A 125 -5.83 1.09 -24.36
C PRO A 125 -4.40 1.05 -23.79
N ASP A 126 -3.97 2.14 -23.17
CA ASP A 126 -2.66 2.26 -22.49
C ASP A 126 -2.72 1.96 -21.00
N SER A 127 -3.91 1.66 -20.44
CA SER A 127 -4.01 1.21 -19.06
C SER A 127 -3.26 -0.11 -18.89
N TYR A 128 -2.66 -0.33 -17.71
CA TYR A 128 -1.92 -1.57 -17.46
C TYR A 128 -2.81 -2.82 -17.56
N TYR A 129 -4.11 -2.70 -17.27
CA TYR A 129 -5.11 -3.76 -17.45
C TYR A 129 -5.27 -4.14 -18.93
N SER A 130 -5.55 -3.13 -19.77
CA SER A 130 -5.73 -3.32 -21.22
C SER A 130 -4.47 -3.84 -21.89
N VAL A 131 -3.30 -3.29 -21.49
CA VAL A 131 -2.00 -3.72 -22.00
C VAL A 131 -1.71 -5.17 -21.60
N SER A 132 -1.94 -5.54 -20.33
CA SER A 132 -1.76 -6.93 -19.87
C SER A 132 -2.69 -7.91 -20.60
N ALA A 133 -3.98 -7.57 -20.74
CA ALA A 133 -4.95 -8.40 -21.46
C ALA A 133 -4.60 -8.55 -22.95
N ARG A 134 -4.13 -7.47 -23.58
CA ARG A 134 -3.65 -7.48 -24.97
C ARG A 134 -2.44 -8.39 -25.12
N LEU A 135 -1.43 -8.27 -24.26
CA LEU A 135 -0.23 -9.10 -24.29
C LEU A 135 -0.55 -10.58 -24.07
N ALA A 136 -1.43 -10.90 -23.11
CA ALA A 136 -1.84 -12.28 -22.86
C ALA A 136 -2.53 -12.93 -24.07
N ARG A 137 -3.21 -12.13 -24.92
CA ARG A 137 -3.85 -12.60 -26.15
C ARG A 137 -2.88 -12.67 -27.34
N ASP A 138 -2.02 -11.65 -27.48
CA ASP A 138 -1.28 -11.41 -28.73
C ASP A 138 0.13 -12.04 -28.70
N VAL A 139 0.70 -12.31 -27.52
CA VAL A 139 2.01 -12.98 -27.39
C VAL A 139 1.84 -14.49 -27.55
N PRO A 140 2.47 -15.14 -28.56
CA PRO A 140 2.36 -16.58 -28.75
C PRO A 140 2.85 -17.38 -27.53
N GLY A 141 2.04 -18.32 -27.06
CA GLY A 141 2.35 -19.14 -25.89
C GLY A 141 2.29 -18.36 -24.57
N ALA A 142 1.64 -17.19 -24.56
CA ALA A 142 1.40 -16.45 -23.33
C ALA A 142 0.31 -17.10 -22.48
N TRP A 143 0.53 -17.04 -21.17
CA TRP A 143 -0.44 -17.45 -20.15
C TRP A 143 -0.49 -16.39 -19.05
N LYS A 144 -1.71 -16.04 -18.65
CA LYS A 144 -1.98 -15.11 -17.56
C LYS A 144 -2.36 -15.90 -16.31
N PRO A 145 -1.55 -15.87 -15.22
CA PRO A 145 -1.88 -16.50 -13.96
C PRO A 145 -3.20 -16.01 -13.38
N ASP A 146 -3.49 -14.71 -13.44
CA ASP A 146 -4.72 -14.08 -12.97
C ASP A 146 -5.03 -14.32 -11.49
N GLN A 147 -4.10 -13.91 -10.61
CA GLN A 147 -4.10 -14.27 -9.18
C GLN A 147 -5.39 -13.97 -8.40
N TYR A 148 -6.21 -13.02 -8.88
CA TYR A 148 -7.48 -12.64 -8.25
C TYR A 148 -8.59 -13.67 -8.48
N HIS A 149 -8.50 -14.44 -9.58
CA HIS A 149 -9.53 -15.38 -10.02
C HIS A 149 -9.03 -16.83 -10.13
N ASN A 150 -7.73 -17.05 -10.07
CA ASN A 150 -7.16 -18.38 -10.19
C ASN A 150 -7.35 -19.19 -8.89
N PRO A 151 -8.09 -20.32 -8.91
CA PRO A 151 -8.34 -21.14 -7.72
C PRO A 151 -7.08 -21.76 -7.14
N ASP A 152 -5.99 -21.87 -7.92
CA ASP A 152 -4.72 -22.40 -7.45
C ASP A 152 -4.05 -21.47 -6.42
N ASN A 153 -4.43 -20.19 -6.37
CA ASN A 153 -3.97 -19.25 -5.35
C ASN A 153 -4.45 -19.66 -3.93
N PRO A 154 -5.76 -19.73 -3.63
CA PRO A 154 -6.22 -20.24 -2.34
C PRO A 154 -5.90 -21.73 -2.14
N GLN A 155 -5.86 -22.53 -3.20
CA GLN A 155 -5.52 -23.95 -3.08
C GLN A 155 -4.08 -24.15 -2.57
N ALA A 156 -3.11 -23.36 -3.04
CA ALA A 156 -1.73 -23.42 -2.54
C ALA A 156 -1.64 -23.25 -1.01
N GLN A 157 -2.48 -22.37 -0.47
CA GLN A 157 -2.50 -22.02 0.94
C GLN A 157 -3.23 -23.07 1.78
N TYR A 158 -4.27 -23.68 1.22
CA TYR A 158 -4.97 -24.83 1.79
C TYR A 158 -4.07 -26.08 1.83
N ASP A 159 -3.33 -26.36 0.77
CA ASP A 159 -2.49 -27.56 0.67
C ASP A 159 -1.18 -27.46 1.46
N THR A 160 -0.71 -26.25 1.77
CA THR A 160 0.60 -26.04 2.39
C THR A 160 0.54 -25.25 3.69
N THR A 161 0.22 -23.95 3.63
CA THR A 161 0.33 -23.04 4.76
C THR A 161 -0.61 -23.41 5.92
N GLY A 162 -1.85 -23.80 5.64
CA GLY A 162 -2.80 -24.28 6.65
C GLY A 162 -2.28 -25.50 7.42
N PRO A 163 -1.91 -26.60 6.74
CA PRO A 163 -1.29 -27.78 7.35
C PRO A 163 -0.02 -27.47 8.14
N GLU A 164 0.83 -26.58 7.63
CA GLU A 164 2.04 -26.14 8.34
C GLU A 164 1.70 -25.47 9.67
N ILE A 165 0.76 -24.52 9.68
CA ILE A 165 0.31 -23.83 10.90
C ILE A 165 -0.30 -24.82 11.89
N TRP A 166 -1.17 -25.71 11.44
CA TRP A 166 -1.80 -26.73 12.29
C TRP A 166 -0.75 -27.63 12.95
N ARG A 167 0.21 -28.13 12.16
CA ARG A 167 1.32 -28.97 12.65
C ARG A 167 2.23 -28.19 13.61
N GLN A 168 2.63 -26.97 13.27
CA GLN A 168 3.55 -26.15 14.06
C GLN A 168 2.95 -25.71 15.40
N THR A 169 1.63 -25.58 15.48
CA THR A 169 0.90 -25.28 16.72
C THR A 169 0.50 -26.54 17.51
N ALA A 170 0.73 -27.73 16.94
CA ALA A 170 0.23 -29.01 17.43
C ALA A 170 -1.30 -29.01 17.64
N GLY A 171 -2.03 -28.39 16.71
CA GLY A 171 -3.50 -28.30 16.74
C GLY A 171 -4.08 -27.36 17.80
N ARG A 172 -3.25 -26.51 18.42
CA ARG A 172 -3.69 -25.59 19.51
C ARG A 172 -4.05 -24.19 19.05
N ILE A 173 -3.98 -23.91 17.75
CA ILE A 173 -4.39 -22.62 17.21
C ILE A 173 -5.86 -22.35 17.56
N THR A 174 -6.15 -21.12 17.98
CA THR A 174 -7.51 -20.66 18.32
C THR A 174 -7.95 -19.52 17.41
N HIS A 175 -7.01 -18.68 16.99
CA HIS A 175 -7.26 -17.53 16.13
C HIS A 175 -6.19 -17.48 15.04
N PHE A 176 -6.61 -17.26 13.80
CA PHE A 176 -5.74 -16.99 12.66
C PHE A 176 -6.01 -15.56 12.17
N VAL A 177 -4.94 -14.76 12.04
CA VAL A 177 -5.02 -13.36 11.61
C VAL A 177 -4.11 -13.14 10.41
N CYS A 178 -4.64 -12.58 9.33
CA CYS A 178 -3.83 -12.22 8.17
C CYS A 178 -4.36 -10.98 7.43
N GLY A 179 -3.46 -10.29 6.76
CA GLY A 179 -3.83 -9.25 5.80
C GLY A 179 -4.61 -9.82 4.61
N VAL A 180 -5.65 -9.13 4.16
CA VAL A 180 -6.49 -9.55 3.01
C VAL A 180 -6.14 -8.74 1.77
N GLY A 181 -5.76 -9.36 0.66
CA GLY A 181 -5.55 -8.71 -0.65
C GLY A 181 -6.38 -9.41 -1.71
N THR A 182 -5.75 -10.31 -2.48
CA THR A 182 -6.48 -11.23 -3.38
C THR A 182 -7.50 -12.13 -2.66
N GLY A 183 -7.38 -12.30 -1.34
CA GLY A 183 -8.21 -13.23 -0.56
C GLY A 183 -7.69 -14.67 -0.54
N GLY A 184 -6.76 -15.04 -1.42
CA GLY A 184 -6.27 -16.43 -1.51
C GLY A 184 -5.70 -16.99 -0.19
N THR A 185 -4.90 -16.20 0.54
CA THR A 185 -4.33 -16.60 1.83
C THR A 185 -5.39 -16.87 2.89
N ILE A 186 -6.31 -15.92 3.12
CA ILE A 186 -7.32 -16.06 4.17
C ILE A 186 -8.32 -17.18 3.84
N SER A 187 -8.75 -17.30 2.58
CA SER A 187 -9.68 -18.35 2.14
C SER A 187 -9.05 -19.73 2.22
N GLY A 188 -7.81 -19.89 1.72
CA GLY A 188 -7.14 -21.19 1.68
C GLY A 188 -6.83 -21.73 3.08
N ILE A 189 -6.20 -20.89 3.92
CA ILE A 189 -5.86 -21.27 5.30
C ILE A 189 -7.14 -21.41 6.13
N GLY A 190 -8.09 -20.48 5.98
CA GLY A 190 -9.35 -20.51 6.72
C GLY A 190 -10.15 -21.78 6.47
N ARG A 191 -10.33 -22.18 5.20
CA ARG A 191 -10.97 -23.46 4.84
C ARG A 191 -10.29 -24.64 5.52
N TYR A 192 -8.97 -24.78 5.39
CA TYR A 192 -8.25 -25.89 6.00
C TYR A 192 -8.41 -25.92 7.53
N LEU A 193 -8.24 -24.77 8.20
CA LEU A 193 -8.33 -24.70 9.66
C LEU A 193 -9.74 -25.00 10.17
N LYS A 194 -10.79 -24.47 9.51
CA LYS A 194 -12.19 -24.72 9.88
C LYS A 194 -12.59 -26.19 9.69
N GLU A 195 -11.95 -26.91 8.77
CA GLU A 195 -12.12 -28.37 8.64
C GLU A 195 -11.46 -29.15 9.79
N GLN A 196 -10.37 -28.63 10.37
CA GLN A 196 -9.72 -29.25 11.54
C GLN A 196 -10.50 -28.95 12.83
N ASP A 197 -10.87 -27.68 13.02
CA ASP A 197 -11.70 -27.23 14.13
C ASP A 197 -12.55 -26.01 13.70
N PRO A 198 -13.88 -26.17 13.57
CA PRO A 198 -14.76 -25.08 13.16
C PRO A 198 -14.83 -23.92 14.18
N ALA A 199 -14.35 -24.12 15.41
CA ALA A 199 -14.31 -23.08 16.43
C ALA A 199 -13.18 -22.07 16.23
N ILE A 200 -12.14 -22.39 15.45
CA ILE A 200 -11.04 -21.48 15.15
C ILE A 200 -11.57 -20.20 14.53
N GLN A 201 -11.19 -19.05 15.06
CA GLN A 201 -11.57 -17.74 14.51
C GLN A 201 -10.60 -17.33 13.40
N VAL A 202 -11.12 -16.98 12.23
CA VAL A 202 -10.37 -16.51 11.06
C VAL A 202 -10.67 -15.03 10.86
N ILE A 203 -9.65 -14.20 11.06
CA ILE A 203 -9.77 -12.74 11.09
C ILE A 203 -8.94 -12.11 9.97
N GLY A 204 -9.62 -11.31 9.15
CA GLY A 204 -8.98 -10.44 8.17
C GLY A 204 -8.48 -9.15 8.82
N ALA A 205 -7.24 -8.77 8.53
CA ALA A 205 -6.73 -7.42 8.77
C ALA A 205 -6.75 -6.66 7.43
N ASP A 206 -7.33 -5.47 7.40
CA ASP A 206 -7.58 -4.75 6.16
C ASP A 206 -7.25 -3.26 6.33
N PRO A 207 -6.61 -2.61 5.35
CA PRO A 207 -6.38 -1.17 5.40
C PRO A 207 -7.69 -0.40 5.40
N ASP A 208 -7.74 0.68 6.19
CA ASP A 208 -8.86 1.62 6.18
C ASP A 208 -9.07 2.14 4.75
N GLY A 209 -10.28 1.97 4.23
CA GLY A 209 -10.65 2.43 2.89
C GLY A 209 -10.86 1.32 1.87
N SER A 210 -10.40 0.09 2.13
CA SER A 210 -10.70 -1.06 1.26
C SER A 210 -12.14 -1.59 1.45
N VAL A 211 -12.67 -2.25 0.42
CA VAL A 211 -14.01 -2.86 0.44
C VAL A 211 -14.19 -3.95 1.52
N TYR A 212 -13.12 -4.64 1.94
CA TYR A 212 -13.23 -5.68 2.97
C TYR A 212 -13.60 -5.10 4.35
N SER A 213 -13.09 -3.92 4.68
CA SER A 213 -13.42 -3.16 5.90
C SER A 213 -14.66 -2.26 5.74
N GLY A 214 -15.35 -2.31 4.60
CA GLY A 214 -16.53 -1.50 4.31
C GLY A 214 -16.22 -0.09 3.77
N GLY A 215 -14.97 0.15 3.36
CA GLY A 215 -14.55 1.37 2.68
C GLY A 215 -14.96 1.42 1.21
N SER A 216 -14.65 2.54 0.56
CA SER A 216 -15.03 2.81 -0.84
C SER A 216 -14.00 2.35 -1.87
N GLY A 217 -12.97 1.61 -1.48
CA GLY A 217 -11.81 1.28 -2.32
C GLY A 217 -10.83 2.46 -2.53
N ARG A 218 -10.93 3.52 -1.73
CA ARG A 218 -10.07 4.70 -1.89
C ARG A 218 -8.61 4.35 -1.53
N PRO A 219 -7.62 4.95 -2.22
CA PRO A 219 -6.21 4.60 -2.02
C PRO A 219 -5.69 4.81 -0.58
N TYR A 220 -4.84 3.88 -0.16
CA TYR A 220 -4.05 3.89 1.07
C TYR A 220 -2.57 3.58 0.74
N LEU A 221 -1.67 3.73 1.71
CA LEU A 221 -0.22 3.64 1.50
C LEU A 221 0.35 2.24 1.80
N VAL A 222 -0.28 1.45 2.66
CA VAL A 222 0.11 0.05 2.89
C VAL A 222 -0.03 -0.74 1.59
N GLU A 223 0.99 -1.51 1.24
CA GLU A 223 1.05 -2.24 -0.01
C GLU A 223 0.74 -3.73 0.16
N GLY A 224 0.04 -4.32 -0.81
CA GLY A 224 -0.16 -5.77 -0.94
C GLY A 224 -1.40 -6.34 -0.22
N ILE A 225 -2.19 -5.49 0.42
CA ILE A 225 -3.49 -5.80 1.05
C ILE A 225 -4.51 -4.70 0.73
N GLY A 226 -5.79 -4.99 0.96
CA GLY A 226 -6.97 -4.26 0.52
C GLY A 226 -7.19 -4.32 -0.99
N GLU A 227 -8.45 -4.19 -1.40
CA GLU A 227 -8.90 -4.06 -2.80
C GLU A 227 -10.06 -3.04 -2.93
N ASP A 228 -10.36 -2.65 -4.17
CA ASP A 228 -11.53 -1.86 -4.59
C ASP A 228 -12.63 -2.72 -5.25
N PHE A 229 -12.39 -4.03 -5.43
CA PHE A 229 -13.34 -5.02 -5.90
C PHE A 229 -13.27 -6.31 -5.08
N TRP A 230 -14.17 -7.26 -5.35
CA TRP A 230 -14.21 -8.58 -4.69
C TRP A 230 -13.58 -9.66 -5.59
N PRO A 231 -12.36 -10.14 -5.30
CA PRO A 231 -11.74 -11.25 -6.03
C PRO A 231 -12.53 -12.55 -5.82
N SER A 232 -12.60 -13.41 -6.84
CA SER A 232 -13.30 -14.71 -6.68
C SER A 232 -12.49 -15.73 -5.87
N THR A 233 -11.24 -15.43 -5.55
CA THR A 233 -10.41 -16.21 -4.62
C THR A 233 -10.67 -15.88 -3.15
N TYR A 234 -11.46 -14.83 -2.86
CA TYR A 234 -11.95 -14.53 -1.52
C TYR A 234 -13.23 -15.32 -1.21
N ASP A 235 -13.23 -16.08 -0.11
CA ASP A 235 -14.37 -16.82 0.39
C ASP A 235 -14.82 -16.21 1.74
N PRO A 236 -15.87 -15.37 1.77
CA PRO A 236 -16.33 -14.76 3.00
C PRO A 236 -16.91 -15.76 4.00
N SER A 237 -17.28 -16.98 3.56
CA SER A 237 -17.94 -17.96 4.45
C SER A 237 -17.02 -18.53 5.52
N VAL A 238 -15.70 -18.41 5.33
CA VAL A 238 -14.70 -18.85 6.30
C VAL A 238 -14.10 -17.72 7.13
N VAL A 239 -14.53 -16.47 6.92
CA VAL A 239 -14.01 -15.29 7.61
C VAL A 239 -15.00 -14.86 8.69
N ASP A 240 -14.59 -14.92 9.96
CA ASP A 240 -15.46 -14.58 11.08
C ASP A 240 -15.52 -13.07 11.34
N GLN A 241 -14.43 -12.35 11.06
CA GLN A 241 -14.33 -10.90 11.28
C GLN A 241 -13.30 -10.25 10.35
N VAL A 242 -13.53 -8.99 9.99
CA VAL A 242 -12.51 -8.12 9.39
C VAL A 242 -12.26 -6.92 10.33
N ILE A 243 -10.99 -6.61 10.57
CA ILE A 243 -10.54 -5.50 11.40
C ILE A 243 -9.83 -4.47 10.52
N ALA A 244 -10.37 -3.26 10.48
CA ALA A 244 -9.81 -2.12 9.79
C ALA A 244 -8.60 -1.54 10.58
N VAL A 245 -7.50 -1.27 9.88
CA VAL A 245 -6.26 -0.75 10.45
C VAL A 245 -5.71 0.37 9.55
N SER A 246 -5.53 1.54 10.14
CA SER A 246 -4.94 2.70 9.44
C SER A 246 -3.49 2.45 8.98
N ASP A 247 -3.05 3.22 7.98
CA ASP A 247 -1.64 3.26 7.55
C ASP A 247 -0.69 3.61 8.70
N ALA A 248 -1.07 4.63 9.50
CA ALA A 248 -0.27 5.10 10.63
C ALA A 248 0.00 3.98 11.65
N GLU A 249 -1.04 3.25 12.03
CA GLU A 249 -0.94 2.13 12.96
C GLU A 249 -0.18 0.94 12.35
N SER A 250 -0.42 0.65 11.07
CA SER A 250 0.27 -0.42 10.33
C SER A 250 1.78 -0.18 10.33
N PHE A 251 2.23 1.02 9.94
CA PHE A 251 3.64 1.37 9.90
C PHE A 251 4.27 1.47 11.30
N ALA A 252 3.57 2.08 12.26
CA ALA A 252 4.04 2.14 13.64
C ALA A 252 4.25 0.72 14.22
N THR A 253 3.31 -0.19 13.97
CA THR A 253 3.39 -1.58 14.42
C THR A 253 4.51 -2.34 13.73
N ALA A 254 4.69 -2.19 12.41
CA ALA A 254 5.80 -2.81 11.68
C ALA A 254 7.17 -2.36 12.22
N ARG A 255 7.35 -1.05 12.46
CA ARG A 255 8.59 -0.51 13.04
C ARG A 255 8.79 -0.98 14.47
N ARG A 256 7.72 -1.08 15.27
CA ARG A 256 7.77 -1.61 16.64
C ARG A 256 8.22 -3.07 16.65
N VAL A 257 7.61 -3.94 15.83
CA VAL A 257 8.00 -5.36 15.71
C VAL A 257 9.47 -5.47 15.29
N THR A 258 9.92 -4.68 14.31
CA THR A 258 11.33 -4.67 13.91
C THR A 258 12.27 -4.30 15.05
N ARG A 259 11.94 -3.27 15.83
CA ARG A 259 12.80 -2.79 16.94
C ARG A 259 12.76 -3.69 18.16
N GLU A 260 11.59 -4.22 18.50
CA GLU A 260 11.38 -5.01 19.71
C GLU A 260 11.75 -6.49 19.49
N GLU A 261 11.39 -7.08 18.34
CA GLU A 261 11.59 -8.51 18.05
C GLU A 261 12.77 -8.80 17.13
N GLY A 262 13.33 -7.80 16.45
CA GLY A 262 14.37 -7.99 15.45
C GLY A 262 13.85 -8.57 14.12
N LEU A 263 12.54 -8.54 13.89
CA LEU A 263 11.89 -9.05 12.68
C LEU A 263 11.60 -7.91 11.70
N LEU A 264 12.39 -7.81 10.63
CA LEU A 264 12.21 -6.80 9.59
C LEU A 264 11.01 -7.16 8.68
N ILE A 265 9.82 -6.67 9.01
CA ILE A 265 8.55 -6.98 8.32
C ILE A 265 8.05 -5.81 7.44
N GLY A 266 7.23 -6.11 6.44
CA GLY A 266 6.55 -5.11 5.62
C GLY A 266 5.35 -4.43 6.31
N GLY A 267 4.75 -3.45 5.63
CA GLY A 267 3.59 -2.70 6.14
C GLY A 267 2.37 -3.59 6.41
N SER A 268 2.06 -4.52 5.50
CA SER A 268 0.95 -5.47 5.65
C SER A 268 1.16 -6.46 6.80
N GLY A 269 2.41 -6.80 7.12
CA GLY A 269 2.74 -7.53 8.35
C GLY A 269 2.45 -6.70 9.60
N GLY A 270 2.73 -5.40 9.56
CA GLY A 270 2.33 -4.45 10.61
C GLY A 270 0.82 -4.39 10.82
N THR A 271 0.05 -4.31 9.73
CA THR A 271 -1.42 -4.37 9.75
C THR A 271 -1.94 -5.64 10.42
N ALA A 272 -1.41 -6.81 10.01
CA ALA A 272 -1.81 -8.10 10.57
C ALA A 272 -1.47 -8.22 12.07
N VAL A 273 -0.29 -7.73 12.49
CA VAL A 273 0.10 -7.74 13.91
C VAL A 273 -0.76 -6.77 14.73
N ALA A 274 -1.08 -5.58 14.21
CA ALA A 274 -1.95 -4.63 14.91
C ALA A 274 -3.33 -5.24 15.18
N ALA A 275 -3.94 -5.86 14.17
CA ALA A 275 -5.20 -6.59 14.33
C ALA A 275 -5.06 -7.78 15.31
N ALA A 276 -3.98 -8.55 15.21
CA ALA A 276 -3.76 -9.69 16.11
C ALA A 276 -3.60 -9.28 17.58
N LEU A 277 -2.96 -8.14 17.85
CA LEU A 277 -2.83 -7.61 19.20
C LEU A 277 -4.18 -7.18 19.78
N ARG A 278 -5.06 -6.55 18.97
CA ARG A 278 -6.43 -6.22 19.39
C ARG A 278 -7.27 -7.48 19.67
N VAL A 279 -7.16 -8.49 18.82
CA VAL A 279 -7.83 -9.79 19.01
C VAL A 279 -7.35 -10.47 20.28
N ALA A 280 -6.06 -10.36 20.59
CA ALA A 280 -5.44 -10.97 21.76
C ALA A 280 -5.87 -10.30 23.09
N GLU A 281 -6.44 -9.10 23.06
CA GLU A 281 -6.91 -8.41 24.26
C GLU A 281 -8.04 -9.21 24.93
N GLY A 282 -7.80 -9.67 26.17
CA GLY A 282 -8.80 -10.39 26.95
C GLY A 282 -8.93 -11.89 26.63
N LEU A 283 -8.12 -12.44 25.73
CA LEU A 283 -8.06 -13.88 25.51
C LEU A 283 -7.41 -14.63 26.69
N PRO A 284 -7.82 -15.88 26.96
CA PRO A 284 -7.22 -16.68 28.02
C PRO A 284 -5.77 -17.06 27.69
N ALA A 285 -4.97 -17.33 28.73
CA ALA A 285 -3.53 -17.56 28.60
C ALA A 285 -3.14 -18.77 27.72
N ASP A 286 -4.04 -19.74 27.55
CA ASP A 286 -3.85 -20.92 26.71
C ASP A 286 -4.23 -20.70 25.24
N ALA A 287 -4.87 -19.59 24.90
CA ALA A 287 -5.19 -19.25 23.52
C ALA A 287 -3.91 -19.04 22.69
N VAL A 288 -3.95 -19.51 21.44
CA VAL A 288 -2.87 -19.34 20.46
C VAL A 288 -3.40 -18.54 19.27
N VAL A 289 -2.93 -17.31 19.15
CA VAL A 289 -3.19 -16.40 18.03
C VAL A 289 -2.02 -16.52 17.05
N VAL A 290 -2.29 -17.00 15.84
CA VAL A 290 -1.30 -17.06 14.77
C VAL A 290 -1.50 -15.90 13.82
N VAL A 291 -0.47 -15.07 13.67
CA VAL A 291 -0.45 -13.94 12.74
C VAL A 291 0.42 -14.27 11.52
N HIS A 292 -0.12 -14.10 10.32
CA HIS A 292 0.61 -14.32 9.07
C HIS A 292 1.40 -13.07 8.68
N ILE A 293 2.73 -13.20 8.60
CA ILE A 293 3.64 -12.12 8.18
C ILE A 293 3.98 -12.30 6.69
N PRO A 294 3.40 -11.50 5.77
CA PRO A 294 3.41 -11.83 4.35
C PRO A 294 4.76 -11.66 3.68
N ASP A 295 5.55 -10.65 4.04
CA ASP A 295 6.78 -10.31 3.35
C ASP A 295 7.81 -9.58 4.23
N SER A 296 9.01 -9.45 3.67
CA SER A 296 10.12 -8.76 4.32
C SER A 296 10.01 -7.24 4.20
N GLY A 297 10.46 -6.54 5.25
CA GLY A 297 10.61 -5.08 5.27
C GLY A 297 11.62 -4.50 4.26
N ARG A 298 12.42 -5.35 3.60
CA ARG A 298 13.45 -4.95 2.63
C ARG A 298 12.92 -4.10 1.47
N GLY A 299 11.71 -4.40 0.98
CA GLY A 299 11.07 -3.63 -0.10
C GLY A 299 10.58 -2.24 0.30
N TYR A 300 10.73 -1.87 1.59
CA TYR A 300 10.12 -0.67 2.17
C TYR A 300 11.13 0.20 2.92
N LEU A 301 12.44 -0.01 2.68
CA LEU A 301 13.52 0.74 3.36
C LEU A 301 13.48 2.24 3.06
N SER A 302 13.14 2.61 1.82
CA SER A 302 12.95 4.00 1.37
C SER A 302 11.55 4.57 1.65
N LYS A 303 10.71 3.81 2.38
CA LYS A 303 9.33 4.18 2.74
C LYS A 303 9.15 4.12 4.26
N LEU A 304 8.41 3.13 4.77
CA LEU A 304 8.03 3.05 6.19
C LEU A 304 9.23 2.98 7.16
N TYR A 305 10.41 2.57 6.69
CA TYR A 305 11.63 2.57 7.51
C TYR A 305 12.46 3.86 7.39
N ASP A 306 12.17 4.72 6.42
CA ASP A 306 12.77 6.04 6.25
C ASP A 306 12.02 7.07 7.11
N ASP A 307 12.72 7.72 8.04
CA ASP A 307 12.11 8.70 8.94
C ASP A 307 11.66 9.96 8.19
N GLY A 308 12.31 10.32 7.08
CA GLY A 308 11.89 11.43 6.23
C GLY A 308 10.53 11.13 5.60
N TRP A 309 10.40 10.02 4.91
CA TRP A 309 9.14 9.56 4.32
C TRP A 309 8.02 9.48 5.36
N MET A 310 8.30 8.90 6.55
CA MET A 310 7.32 8.83 7.64
C MET A 310 6.92 10.21 8.15
N ALA A 311 7.85 11.16 8.25
CA ALA A 311 7.57 12.53 8.64
C ALA A 311 6.74 13.26 7.59
N ASP A 312 7.10 13.15 6.31
CA ASP A 312 6.46 13.84 5.18
C ASP A 312 4.99 13.47 5.00
N HIS A 313 4.62 12.23 5.36
CA HIS A 313 3.25 11.74 5.32
C HIS A 313 2.49 12.00 6.64
N GLY A 314 3.10 12.67 7.62
CA GLY A 314 2.45 13.03 8.88
C GLY A 314 2.38 11.89 9.91
N PHE A 315 3.17 10.83 9.76
CA PHE A 315 3.20 9.72 10.72
C PHE A 315 4.14 9.94 11.90
N LEU A 316 5.03 10.94 11.83
CA LEU A 316 5.93 11.32 12.91
C LEU A 316 5.67 12.74 13.39
N ARG A 317 5.93 12.97 14.68
CA ARG A 317 5.80 14.28 15.31
C ARG A 317 7.14 14.75 15.88
N ALA A 318 7.54 15.95 15.52
CA ALA A 318 8.71 16.64 16.06
C ALA A 318 8.44 17.15 17.49
N THR A 319 9.51 17.38 18.23
CA THR A 319 9.43 18.07 19.53
C THR A 319 9.34 19.58 19.33
N GLY A 320 8.37 20.23 19.98
CA GLY A 320 8.16 21.69 19.89
C GLY A 320 6.99 22.07 18.95
N PRO A 321 6.93 23.34 18.50
CA PRO A 321 5.90 23.81 17.57
C PRO A 321 5.97 23.07 16.23
N THR A 322 4.80 22.63 15.73
CA THR A 322 4.69 21.84 14.50
C THR A 322 3.87 22.54 13.43
N VAL A 323 3.88 22.00 12.21
CA VAL A 323 3.01 22.46 11.11
C VAL A 323 1.54 22.46 11.53
N GLY A 324 1.12 21.45 12.29
CA GLY A 324 -0.23 21.37 12.84
C GLY A 324 -0.60 22.48 13.83
N ASP A 325 0.36 23.13 14.50
CA ASP A 325 0.06 24.35 15.27
C ASP A 325 -0.28 25.51 14.32
N LEU A 326 0.51 25.67 13.25
CA LEU A 326 0.27 26.68 12.22
C LEU A 326 -1.06 26.47 11.49
N VAL A 327 -1.43 25.22 11.18
CA VAL A 327 -2.73 24.91 10.57
C VAL A 327 -3.90 25.24 11.50
N ARG A 328 -3.76 25.02 12.81
CA ARG A 328 -4.80 25.34 13.80
C ARG A 328 -4.99 26.84 14.04
N GLU A 329 -3.96 27.64 13.82
CA GLU A 329 -3.99 29.09 14.01
C GLU A 329 -4.52 29.87 12.79
N ARG A 330 -4.87 29.18 11.70
CA ARG A 330 -5.44 29.80 10.49
C ARG A 330 -6.84 30.35 10.71
N ASP A 331 -7.26 31.23 9.78
CA ASP A 331 -8.60 31.81 9.76
C ASP A 331 -9.66 30.69 9.83
N PRO A 332 -10.54 30.69 10.86
CA PRO A 332 -11.63 29.72 10.97
C PRO A 332 -12.60 29.74 9.78
N GLY A 333 -12.60 30.81 8.98
CA GLY A 333 -13.41 30.94 7.76
C GLY A 333 -12.83 30.22 6.54
N LEU A 334 -11.58 29.73 6.59
CA LEU A 334 -10.99 28.96 5.49
C LEU A 334 -11.45 27.50 5.52
N PRO A 335 -11.86 26.92 4.37
CA PRO A 335 -12.02 25.47 4.25
C PRO A 335 -10.73 24.74 4.62
N SER A 336 -10.86 23.50 5.10
CA SER A 336 -9.71 22.66 5.44
C SER A 336 -8.71 22.56 4.29
N LEU A 337 -9.23 22.34 3.07
CA LEU A 337 -8.43 22.32 1.86
C LEU A 337 -9.12 23.13 0.76
N VAL A 338 -8.63 24.35 0.51
CA VAL A 338 -8.98 25.11 -0.71
C VAL A 338 -8.34 24.40 -1.90
N HIS A 339 -9.13 24.06 -2.92
CA HIS A 339 -8.71 23.27 -4.07
C HIS A 339 -9.55 23.60 -5.31
N THR A 340 -9.17 23.04 -6.46
CA THR A 340 -9.91 23.08 -7.74
C THR A 340 -9.80 21.73 -8.45
N HIS A 341 -10.58 21.52 -9.50
CA HIS A 341 -10.59 20.29 -10.29
C HIS A 341 -9.97 20.46 -11.69
N PRO A 342 -9.41 19.39 -12.29
CA PRO A 342 -8.78 19.46 -13.62
C PRO A 342 -9.71 19.98 -14.73
N ASP A 343 -11.01 19.68 -14.63
CA ASP A 343 -12.01 20.02 -15.64
C ASP A 343 -12.63 21.41 -15.44
N GLU A 344 -12.37 22.06 -14.31
CA GLU A 344 -12.79 23.44 -14.08
C GLU A 344 -11.98 24.40 -14.95
N THR A 345 -12.54 25.58 -15.23
CA THR A 345 -11.83 26.59 -16.02
C THR A 345 -10.82 27.36 -15.16
N VAL A 346 -9.77 27.88 -15.80
CA VAL A 346 -8.81 28.78 -15.15
C VAL A 346 -9.50 29.98 -14.49
N ARG A 347 -10.58 30.50 -15.10
CA ARG A 347 -11.40 31.56 -14.51
C ARG A 347 -11.98 31.17 -13.15
N VAL A 348 -12.58 29.99 -13.05
CA VAL A 348 -13.12 29.46 -11.78
C VAL A 348 -12.01 29.31 -10.76
N ALA A 349 -10.85 28.77 -11.15
CA ALA A 349 -9.70 28.66 -10.24
C ALA A 349 -9.25 30.03 -9.70
N ILE A 350 -9.20 31.08 -10.54
CA ILE A 350 -8.88 32.45 -10.09
C ILE A 350 -9.95 32.99 -9.13
N GLU A 351 -11.22 32.71 -9.38
CA GLU A 351 -12.32 33.10 -8.48
C GLU A 351 -12.16 32.47 -7.10
N ILE A 352 -11.84 31.17 -7.03
CA ILE A 352 -11.57 30.45 -5.77
C ILE A 352 -10.36 31.07 -5.04
N LEU A 353 -9.24 31.32 -5.72
CA LEU A 353 -8.06 31.97 -5.12
C LEU A 353 -8.42 33.32 -4.49
N ARG A 354 -9.25 34.12 -5.18
CA ARG A 354 -9.69 35.44 -4.71
C ARG A 354 -10.69 35.36 -3.56
N GLU A 355 -11.64 34.44 -3.63
CA GLU A 355 -12.67 34.24 -2.60
C GLU A 355 -12.04 33.87 -1.26
N TYR A 356 -11.10 32.91 -1.27
CA TYR A 356 -10.44 32.42 -0.06
C TYR A 356 -9.14 33.18 0.28
N GLY A 357 -8.72 34.13 -0.54
CA GLY A 357 -7.54 34.96 -0.28
C GLY A 357 -6.22 34.16 -0.25
N VAL A 358 -6.12 33.08 -1.04
CA VAL A 358 -4.92 32.24 -1.14
C VAL A 358 -4.24 32.45 -2.49
N SER A 359 -2.92 32.32 -2.54
CA SER A 359 -2.14 32.46 -3.80
C SER A 359 -1.81 31.12 -4.47
N GLN A 360 -2.07 30.00 -3.79
CA GLN A 360 -1.82 28.65 -4.28
C GLN A 360 -2.92 27.70 -3.80
N MET A 361 -3.26 26.72 -4.63
CA MET A 361 -4.10 25.60 -4.22
C MET A 361 -3.80 24.33 -5.05
N PRO A 362 -3.96 23.13 -4.48
CA PRO A 362 -3.84 21.88 -5.21
C PRO A 362 -4.97 21.70 -6.23
N VAL A 363 -4.67 20.93 -7.28
CA VAL A 363 -5.66 20.41 -8.23
C VAL A 363 -5.93 18.95 -7.86
N VAL A 364 -7.18 18.61 -7.59
CA VAL A 364 -7.59 17.29 -7.09
C VAL A 364 -8.64 16.66 -8.00
N LYS A 365 -8.57 15.35 -8.21
CA LYS A 365 -9.54 14.64 -9.08
C LYS A 365 -10.94 14.54 -8.48
N HIS A 366 -11.04 14.37 -7.16
CA HIS A 366 -12.30 14.13 -6.45
C HIS A 366 -12.46 15.09 -5.28
N GLU A 367 -13.72 15.32 -4.91
CA GLU A 367 -14.09 16.09 -3.73
C GLU A 367 -13.61 15.43 -2.43
N PRO A 368 -13.32 16.22 -1.36
CA PRO A 368 -12.88 15.72 -0.07
C PRO A 368 -13.79 14.62 0.51
N PRO A 369 -13.23 13.65 1.26
CA PRO A 369 -11.85 13.59 1.75
C PRO A 369 -10.86 13.16 0.65
N VAL A 370 -9.90 14.02 0.34
CA VAL A 370 -8.91 13.81 -0.71
C VAL A 370 -7.86 12.82 -0.22
N VAL A 371 -7.37 11.93 -1.08
CA VAL A 371 -6.15 11.15 -0.82
C VAL A 371 -4.98 11.69 -1.64
N LEU A 372 -3.75 11.49 -1.18
CA LEU A 372 -2.56 12.04 -1.85
C LEU A 372 -2.46 11.63 -3.33
N ALA A 373 -2.85 10.41 -3.67
CA ALA A 373 -2.85 9.91 -5.04
C ALA A 373 -3.82 10.64 -5.99
N GLU A 374 -4.78 11.39 -5.46
CA GLU A 374 -5.76 12.18 -6.22
C GLU A 374 -5.30 13.62 -6.47
N VAL A 375 -4.18 14.04 -5.87
CA VAL A 375 -3.57 15.36 -6.09
C VAL A 375 -2.72 15.29 -7.35
N VAL A 376 -3.21 15.89 -8.44
CA VAL A 376 -2.62 15.76 -9.78
C VAL A 376 -1.77 16.96 -10.20
N GLY A 377 -1.89 18.08 -9.49
CA GLY A 377 -1.15 19.28 -9.81
C GLY A 377 -1.36 20.39 -8.80
N SER A 378 -0.94 21.58 -9.16
CA SER A 378 -1.21 22.80 -8.39
C SER A 378 -1.40 24.01 -9.29
N VAL A 379 -2.11 25.01 -8.78
CA VAL A 379 -2.17 26.34 -9.39
C VAL A 379 -1.45 27.36 -8.50
N ASP A 380 -0.72 28.28 -9.13
CA ASP A 380 -0.03 29.41 -8.49
C ASP A 380 -0.46 30.70 -9.17
N GLU A 381 -0.86 31.69 -8.37
CA GLU A 381 -1.37 32.98 -8.84
C GLU A 381 -0.42 33.69 -9.81
N ARG A 382 0.90 33.62 -9.57
CA ARG A 382 1.90 34.30 -10.44
C ARG A 382 1.96 33.62 -11.81
N PHE A 383 1.86 32.30 -11.84
CA PHE A 383 1.82 31.55 -13.09
C PHE A 383 0.55 31.86 -13.88
N LEU A 384 -0.62 31.83 -13.23
CA LEU A 384 -1.90 32.14 -13.88
C LEU A 384 -1.94 33.58 -14.40
N LEU A 385 -1.42 34.54 -13.64
CA LEU A 385 -1.29 35.93 -14.09
C LEU A 385 -0.44 36.05 -15.35
N GLY A 386 0.74 35.40 -15.36
CA GLY A 386 1.62 35.41 -16.53
C GLY A 386 0.96 34.79 -17.75
N ALA A 387 0.28 33.65 -17.58
CA ALA A 387 -0.43 32.97 -18.65
C ALA A 387 -1.59 33.81 -19.21
N ALA A 388 -2.42 34.40 -18.35
CA ALA A 388 -3.58 35.19 -18.75
C ALA A 388 -3.23 36.51 -19.43
N VAL A 389 -2.11 37.12 -19.06
CA VAL A 389 -1.59 38.33 -19.74
C VAL A 389 -1.01 37.98 -21.11
N ALA A 390 -0.34 36.83 -21.25
CA ALA A 390 0.22 36.39 -22.51
C ALA A 390 -0.86 35.94 -23.51
N ASP A 391 -1.87 35.23 -23.03
CA ASP A 391 -3.02 34.78 -23.82
C ASP A 391 -4.31 34.82 -22.97
N PRO A 392 -5.19 35.81 -23.18
CA PRO A 392 -6.48 35.88 -22.48
C PRO A 392 -7.38 34.66 -22.69
N GLY A 393 -7.19 33.91 -23.79
CA GLY A 393 -7.94 32.69 -24.08
C GLY A 393 -7.68 31.56 -23.08
N VAL A 394 -6.59 31.63 -22.30
CA VAL A 394 -6.29 30.65 -21.24
C VAL A 394 -7.37 30.62 -20.16
N LEU A 395 -8.11 31.72 -19.95
CA LEU A 395 -9.11 31.83 -18.89
C LEU A 395 -10.27 30.84 -19.06
N ASP A 396 -10.55 30.44 -20.30
CA ASP A 396 -11.64 29.52 -20.65
C ASP A 396 -11.12 28.08 -20.86
N GLN A 397 -9.81 27.84 -20.68
CA GLN A 397 -9.22 26.50 -20.76
C GLN A 397 -9.41 25.74 -19.44
N PRO A 398 -9.44 24.39 -19.49
CA PRO A 398 -9.42 23.55 -18.29
C PRO A 398 -8.13 23.76 -17.47
N VAL A 399 -8.24 23.73 -16.14
CA VAL A 399 -7.09 23.81 -15.23
C VAL A 399 -6.07 22.72 -15.53
N GLY A 400 -6.53 21.51 -15.85
CA GLY A 400 -5.67 20.35 -16.14
C GLY A 400 -4.70 20.57 -17.30
N SER A 401 -5.00 21.46 -18.25
CA SER A 401 -4.10 21.76 -19.39
C SER A 401 -3.03 22.80 -19.07
N VAL A 402 -3.13 23.50 -17.94
CA VAL A 402 -2.22 24.60 -17.58
C VAL A 402 -1.60 24.47 -16.18
N MET A 403 -2.10 23.55 -15.36
CA MET A 403 -1.61 23.36 -13.98
C MET A 403 -0.12 23.05 -13.94
N GLY A 404 0.52 23.47 -12.84
CA GLY A 404 1.89 23.08 -12.51
C GLY A 404 1.95 21.70 -11.87
N ALA A 405 3.18 21.27 -11.56
CA ALA A 405 3.40 20.06 -10.77
C ALA A 405 2.72 20.16 -9.38
N PRO A 406 2.39 19.01 -8.76
CA PRO A 406 1.90 19.00 -7.38
C PRO A 406 2.82 19.76 -6.41
N LEU A 407 2.23 20.39 -5.39
CA LEU A 407 3.00 21.05 -4.33
C LEU A 407 3.86 20.02 -3.58
N PRO A 408 5.06 20.40 -3.09
CA PRO A 408 5.82 19.54 -2.20
C PRO A 408 5.01 19.27 -0.92
N THR A 409 5.21 18.10 -0.32
CA THR A 409 4.47 17.67 0.87
C THR A 409 5.25 17.94 2.15
N VAL A 410 4.51 18.24 3.22
CA VAL A 410 5.01 18.33 4.61
C VAL A 410 4.05 17.56 5.51
N GLY A 411 4.54 16.86 6.52
CA GLY A 411 3.69 16.26 7.53
C GLY A 411 3.23 17.26 8.58
N ILE A 412 2.02 17.06 9.09
CA ILE A 412 1.43 17.87 10.16
C ILE A 412 2.28 17.91 11.45
N GLY A 413 3.03 16.83 11.68
CA GLY A 413 3.90 16.67 12.84
C GLY A 413 5.29 17.28 12.66
N GLU A 414 5.66 17.76 11.48
CA GLU A 414 6.99 18.30 11.23
C GLU A 414 7.23 19.65 11.91
N SER A 415 8.50 19.99 12.12
CA SER A 415 8.87 21.29 12.72
C SER A 415 8.69 22.45 11.73
N LEU A 416 8.48 23.65 12.27
CA LEU A 416 8.42 24.88 11.46
C LEU A 416 9.71 25.13 10.65
N ALA A 417 10.87 24.68 11.14
CA ALA A 417 12.14 24.79 10.43
C ALA A 417 12.19 23.88 9.18
N SER A 418 11.61 22.68 9.26
CA SER A 418 11.51 21.76 8.11
C SER A 418 10.66 22.36 7.00
N VAL A 419 9.49 22.91 7.36
CA VAL A 419 8.62 23.62 6.42
C VAL A 419 9.33 24.84 5.82
N ALA A 420 10.05 25.62 6.64
CA ALA A 420 10.80 26.78 6.14
C ALA A 420 11.76 26.40 5.01
N ALA A 421 12.52 25.31 5.18
CA ALA A 421 13.48 24.83 4.17
C ALA A 421 12.79 24.44 2.86
N ARG A 422 11.63 23.77 2.92
CA ARG A 422 10.85 23.44 1.70
C ARG A 422 10.29 24.68 1.01
N LEU A 423 9.85 25.65 1.81
CA LEU A 423 9.33 26.91 1.30
C LEU A 423 10.42 27.83 0.73
N GLU A 424 11.72 27.51 0.85
CA GLU A 424 12.78 28.25 0.13
C GLU A 424 12.67 28.04 -1.38
N THR A 425 12.37 26.82 -1.81
CA THR A 425 12.34 26.42 -3.23
C THR A 425 10.92 26.34 -3.81
N ALA A 426 9.89 26.24 -2.97
CA ALA A 426 8.48 26.20 -3.38
C ALA A 426 7.66 27.36 -2.77
N PRO A 427 6.59 27.82 -3.45
CA PRO A 427 5.74 28.91 -2.93
C PRO A 427 4.86 28.49 -1.75
N ALA A 428 4.45 27.23 -1.73
CA ALA A 428 3.60 26.61 -0.72
C ALA A 428 3.92 25.11 -0.61
N ALA A 429 3.44 24.48 0.45
CA ALA A 429 3.52 23.05 0.67
C ALA A 429 2.15 22.47 1.06
N LEU A 430 1.87 21.25 0.59
CA LEU A 430 0.67 20.50 0.96
C LEU A 430 0.92 19.77 2.28
N VAL A 431 0.09 20.03 3.29
CA VAL A 431 0.17 19.38 4.61
C VAL A 431 -0.54 18.04 4.56
N LEU A 432 0.16 17.00 4.99
CA LEU A 432 -0.37 15.65 5.15
C LEU A 432 -0.54 15.30 6.63
N ASP A 433 -1.67 14.69 6.98
CA ASP A 433 -1.91 14.05 8.28
C ASP A 433 -2.32 12.61 8.05
N GLY A 434 -1.51 11.66 8.52
CA GLY A 434 -1.73 10.24 8.27
C GLY A 434 -1.80 9.85 6.79
N GLY A 435 -1.10 10.58 5.90
CA GLY A 435 -1.13 10.38 4.45
C GLY A 435 -2.24 11.17 3.72
N HIS A 436 -3.12 11.84 4.44
CA HIS A 436 -4.24 12.60 3.86
C HIS A 436 -3.91 14.09 3.73
N PRO A 437 -4.15 14.72 2.55
CA PRO A 437 -4.11 16.17 2.40
C PRO A 437 -5.10 16.88 3.32
N VAL A 438 -4.60 17.73 4.21
CA VAL A 438 -5.44 18.45 5.20
C VAL A 438 -5.36 19.96 5.13
N ALA A 439 -4.31 20.53 4.53
CA ALA A 439 -4.15 21.97 4.39
C ALA A 439 -3.06 22.31 3.35
N VAL A 440 -2.96 23.58 2.97
CA VAL A 440 -1.83 24.15 2.21
C VAL A 440 -1.18 25.22 3.06
N VAL A 441 0.13 25.18 3.26
CA VAL A 441 0.87 26.19 4.04
C VAL A 441 1.80 26.98 3.15
N SER A 442 1.77 28.31 3.30
CA SER A 442 2.57 29.25 2.53
C SER A 442 3.62 29.94 3.39
N ARG A 443 4.50 30.71 2.73
CA ARG A 443 5.46 31.58 3.42
C ARG A 443 4.77 32.62 4.31
N ALA A 444 3.60 33.11 3.89
CA ALA A 444 2.85 34.11 4.64
C ALA A 444 2.33 33.53 5.97
N ASP A 445 1.83 32.30 5.96
CA ASP A 445 1.39 31.60 7.17
C ASP A 445 2.56 31.45 8.17
N LEU A 446 3.72 31.00 7.67
CA LEU A 446 4.90 30.78 8.50
C LEU A 446 5.42 32.10 9.12
N LEU A 447 5.50 33.16 8.33
CA LEU A 447 5.90 34.48 8.82
C LEU A 447 4.89 35.04 9.84
N GLY A 448 3.59 34.86 9.60
CA GLY A 448 2.53 35.27 10.52
C GLY A 448 2.62 34.56 11.88
N ALA A 449 2.84 33.24 11.89
CA ALA A 449 3.03 32.47 13.11
C ALA A 449 4.30 32.92 13.86
N LEU A 450 5.43 33.12 13.16
CA LEU A 450 6.69 33.57 13.76
C LEU A 450 6.61 34.98 14.34
N ALA A 451 5.82 35.87 13.71
CA ALA A 451 5.57 37.22 14.23
C ALA A 451 4.72 37.18 15.51
N SER A 452 3.69 36.34 15.53
CA SER A 452 2.76 36.20 16.66
C SER A 452 3.40 35.54 17.89
N ALA A 453 4.27 34.54 17.68
CA ALA A 453 4.96 33.83 18.75
C ALA A 453 5.95 34.69 19.56
N ARG A 454 6.38 35.84 19.02
CA ARG A 454 7.24 36.80 19.74
C ARG A 454 6.45 37.83 20.57
N GLY A 455 5.15 38.00 20.32
CA GLY A 455 4.30 38.96 21.04
C GLY A 455 3.79 38.49 22.40
N THR A 456 3.87 37.19 22.69
CA THR A 456 3.33 36.57 23.93
C THR A 456 4.39 36.33 25.02
N ARG A 457 5.65 36.73 24.80
CA ARG A 457 6.75 36.65 25.79
C ARG A 457 7.10 38.00 26.45
N SER A 458 6.23 39.01 26.36
CA SER A 458 6.42 40.32 27.01
C SER A 458 5.67 40.42 28.33
#